data_AF-A0A0F9HFL9-F1
#
_entry.id   AF-A0A0F9HFL9-F1
#
_cell.length_a   1.000
_cell.length_b   1.000
_cell.length_c   1.000
_cell.angle_alpha   90.00
_cell.angle_beta   90.00
_cell.angle_gamma   90.00
#
_symmetry.space_group_name_H-M   'P 1'
#
loop_
_entity.id
_entity.type
_entity.pdbx_description
1 polymer ?
#
loop_
_entity_poly.entity_id
_entity_poly.type
_entity_poly.pdbx_seq_one_letter_code
_entity_poly.pdbx_strand_id
1 'polypeptide(L)'
;MLSPRAAVDAAQKEEDYQQQIIDLARTLGWRVYHTYDSRRSAHGFPDLILIRGITLLALEVKSAGAKEPPPEQVGWIGAFKQVRRVHADFVYPEHWDDLKDTLQRALR
;
A
#
# COMPACT_ATOMS: atom_id res chain seq x y z
N MET A 1 -8.40 -25.98 -8.43
CA MET A 1 -9.20 -25.23 -7.45
C MET A 1 -8.32 -24.13 -6.91
N LEU A 2 -8.76 -22.87 -6.94
CA LEU A 2 -8.04 -21.77 -6.31
C LEU A 2 -8.01 -22.01 -4.80
N SER A 3 -6.86 -21.78 -4.14
CA SER A 3 -6.80 -21.80 -2.67
C SER A 3 -7.82 -20.81 -2.10
N PRO A 4 -8.38 -21.05 -0.90
CA PRO A 4 -9.42 -20.19 -0.30
C PRO A 4 -9.05 -18.70 -0.27
N ARG A 5 -7.75 -18.40 -0.13
CA ARG A 5 -7.18 -17.04 -0.14
C ARG A 5 -7.25 -16.39 -1.52
N ALA A 6 -6.89 -17.11 -2.58
CA ALA A 6 -6.89 -16.59 -3.95
C ALA A 6 -8.29 -16.19 -4.46
N ALA A 7 -9.35 -16.88 -4.00
CA ALA A 7 -10.72 -16.51 -4.33
C ALA A 7 -11.19 -15.24 -3.59
N VAL A 8 -10.71 -15.03 -2.36
CA VAL A 8 -10.98 -13.81 -1.58
C VAL A 8 -10.22 -12.63 -2.17
N ASP A 9 -8.92 -12.83 -2.45
CA ASP A 9 -8.05 -11.77 -3.00
C ASP A 9 -8.61 -11.27 -4.33
N ALA A 10 -9.06 -12.16 -5.22
CA ALA A 10 -9.60 -11.82 -6.54
C ALA A 10 -10.90 -10.97 -6.51
N ALA A 11 -11.63 -10.95 -5.39
CA ALA A 11 -12.89 -10.22 -5.24
C ALA A 11 -12.79 -9.06 -4.22
N GLN A 12 -11.62 -8.84 -3.63
CA GLN A 12 -11.46 -7.86 -2.56
C GLN A 12 -11.47 -6.43 -3.12
N LYS A 13 -12.32 -5.59 -2.53
CA LYS A 13 -12.41 -4.16 -2.87
C LYS A 13 -11.19 -3.42 -2.34
N GLU A 14 -10.83 -2.35 -3.04
CA GLU A 14 -9.70 -1.48 -2.68
C GLU A 14 -9.86 -0.89 -1.27
N GLU A 15 -11.06 -0.41 -0.91
CA GLU A 15 -11.35 0.14 0.42
C GLU A 15 -11.16 -0.88 1.53
N ASP A 16 -11.67 -2.11 1.34
CA ASP A 16 -11.54 -3.20 2.32
C ASP A 16 -10.07 -3.63 2.49
N TYR A 17 -9.33 -3.73 1.37
CA TYR A 17 -7.91 -4.07 1.39
C TYR A 17 -7.06 -2.97 2.04
N GLN A 18 -7.35 -1.71 1.73
CA GLN A 18 -6.72 -0.57 2.37
C GLN A 18 -6.96 -0.57 3.89
N GLN A 19 -8.20 -0.80 4.33
CA GLN A 19 -8.53 -0.84 5.75
C GLN A 19 -7.78 -1.97 6.46
N GLN A 20 -7.68 -3.15 5.82
CA GLN A 20 -6.89 -4.27 6.32
C GLN A 20 -5.40 -3.93 6.51
N ILE A 21 -4.79 -3.20 5.57
CA ILE A 21 -3.41 -2.70 5.68
C ILE A 21 -3.29 -1.73 6.87
N ILE A 22 -4.20 -0.76 6.96
CA ILE A 22 -4.22 0.27 8.01
C ILE A 22 -4.31 -0.38 9.40
N ASP A 23 -5.21 -1.34 9.56
CA ASP A 23 -5.47 -2.00 10.84
C ASP A 23 -4.23 -2.78 11.30
N LEU A 24 -3.64 -3.60 10.43
CA LEU A 24 -2.42 -4.33 10.76
C LEU A 24 -1.25 -3.37 11.06
N ALA A 25 -1.07 -2.34 10.24
CA ALA A 25 0.00 -1.36 10.44
C ALA A 25 -0.13 -0.67 11.81
N ARG A 26 -1.34 -0.23 12.18
CA ARG A 26 -1.62 0.35 13.51
C ARG A 26 -1.34 -0.63 14.64
N THR A 27 -1.78 -1.89 14.53
CA THR A 27 -1.51 -2.94 15.53
C THR A 27 -0.01 -3.17 15.72
N LEU A 28 0.77 -3.08 14.64
CA LEU A 28 2.23 -3.25 14.67
C LEU A 28 2.99 -1.96 15.06
N GLY A 29 2.28 -0.89 15.41
CA GLY A 29 2.88 0.35 15.90
C GLY A 29 3.44 1.28 14.80
N TRP A 30 2.98 1.13 13.56
CA TRP A 30 3.28 2.10 12.50
C TRP A 30 2.47 3.38 12.71
N ARG A 31 3.07 4.53 12.37
CA ARG A 31 2.32 5.76 12.09
C ARG A 31 1.70 5.63 10.71
N VAL A 32 0.40 5.88 10.62
CA VAL A 32 -0.37 5.71 9.39
C VAL A 32 -0.99 7.05 9.01
N TYR A 33 -0.67 7.52 7.82
CA TYR A 33 -1.37 8.60 7.13
C TYR A 33 -2.08 8.03 5.91
N HIS A 34 -3.35 8.40 5.76
CA HIS A 34 -4.18 8.06 4.61
C HIS A 34 -4.71 9.38 4.03
N THR A 35 -4.59 9.55 2.72
CA THR A 35 -5.07 10.76 2.03
C THR A 35 -6.57 10.65 1.72
N TYR A 36 -7.42 11.10 2.64
CA TYR A 36 -8.89 10.98 2.49
C TYR A 36 -9.49 11.92 1.42
N ASP A 37 -8.92 13.11 1.23
CA ASP A 37 -9.37 14.09 0.23
C ASP A 37 -8.16 14.73 -0.45
N SER A 38 -7.97 14.40 -1.73
CA SER A 38 -6.83 14.84 -2.55
C SER A 38 -7.19 15.97 -3.53
N ARG A 39 -8.42 16.50 -3.51
CA ARG A 39 -8.92 17.47 -4.52
C ARG A 39 -8.15 18.79 -4.59
N ARG A 40 -7.30 19.07 -3.59
CA ARG A 40 -6.43 20.26 -3.52
C ARG A 40 -4.95 19.91 -3.36
N SER A 41 -4.59 18.68 -3.72
CA SER A 41 -3.25 18.14 -3.60
C SER A 41 -2.70 17.78 -4.98
N ALA A 42 -1.39 17.53 -5.05
CA ALA A 42 -0.79 16.99 -6.27
C ALA A 42 -1.44 15.64 -6.60
N HIS A 43 -1.88 15.48 -7.85
CA HIS A 43 -2.52 14.25 -8.31
C HIS A 43 -1.56 13.06 -8.26
N GLY A 44 -2.09 11.88 -7.94
CA GLY A 44 -1.36 10.62 -7.93
C GLY A 44 -0.44 10.38 -6.73
N PHE A 45 -0.51 11.23 -5.69
CA PHE A 45 0.22 10.97 -4.45
C PHE A 45 -0.28 9.67 -3.79
N PRO A 46 0.59 8.83 -3.21
CA PRO A 46 0.21 7.52 -2.68
C PRO A 46 -0.90 7.60 -1.64
N ASP A 47 -1.82 6.63 -1.68
CA ASP A 47 -2.93 6.52 -0.74
C ASP A 47 -2.48 6.45 0.72
N LEU A 48 -1.43 5.66 1.00
CA LEU A 48 -0.92 5.40 2.34
C LEU A 48 0.54 5.79 2.49
N ILE A 49 0.83 6.53 3.57
CA ILE A 49 2.18 6.71 4.11
C ILE A 49 2.25 6.04 5.47
N LEU A 50 3.11 5.02 5.59
CA LEU A 50 3.34 4.27 6.82
C LEU A 50 4.77 4.50 7.30
N ILE A 51 4.95 4.96 8.53
CA ILE A 51 6.28 5.26 9.09
C ILE A 51 6.49 4.48 10.38
N ARG A 52 7.64 3.79 10.48
CA ARG A 52 8.08 3.14 11.71
C ARG A 52 9.61 3.16 11.78
N GLY A 53 10.14 3.81 12.82
CA GLY A 53 11.58 3.98 13.00
C GLY A 53 12.21 4.72 11.82
N ILE A 54 13.13 4.06 11.12
CA ILE A 54 13.85 4.59 9.95
C ILE A 54 13.25 4.15 8.60
N THR A 55 12.11 3.45 8.63
CA THR A 55 11.46 2.86 7.46
C THR A 55 10.19 3.64 7.15
N LEU A 56 10.03 4.00 5.88
CA LEU A 56 8.80 4.58 5.34
C LEU A 56 8.28 3.67 4.21
N LEU A 57 6.99 3.34 4.26
CA LEU A 57 6.26 2.72 3.16
C LEU A 57 5.34 3.77 2.52
N ALA A 58 5.44 3.95 1.21
CA ALA A 58 4.53 4.77 0.42
C ALA A 58 3.75 3.86 -0.54
N LEU A 59 2.50 3.55 -0.19
CA LEU A 59 1.73 2.52 -0.86
C LEU A 59 0.57 3.14 -1.62
N GLU A 60 0.47 2.79 -2.89
CA GLU A 60 -0.71 3.04 -3.71
C GLU A 60 -1.55 1.76 -3.71
N VAL A 61 -2.78 1.81 -3.16
CA VAL A 61 -3.61 0.63 -2.98
C VAL A 61 -4.46 0.42 -4.23
N LYS A 62 -4.58 -0.84 -4.65
CA LYS A 62 -5.37 -1.22 -5.83
C LYS A 62 -6.35 -2.33 -5.49
N SER A 63 -7.49 -2.31 -6.18
CA SER A 63 -8.39 -3.46 -6.24
C SER A 63 -7.79 -4.61 -7.06
N ALA A 64 -8.28 -5.82 -6.83
CA ALA A 64 -7.90 -6.97 -7.65
C ALA A 64 -8.29 -6.77 -9.11
N GLY A 65 -7.36 -7.06 -10.02
CA GLY A 65 -7.57 -6.87 -11.46
C GLY A 65 -7.68 -5.41 -11.91
N ALA A 66 -7.23 -4.45 -11.09
CA ALA A 66 -7.17 -3.05 -11.49
C ALA A 66 -6.36 -2.87 -12.78
N LYS A 67 -6.80 -1.92 -13.61
CA LYS A 67 -6.12 -1.55 -14.85
C LYS A 67 -4.77 -0.88 -14.57
N GLU A 68 -4.02 -0.61 -15.63
CA GLU A 68 -2.75 0.10 -15.57
C GLU A 68 -2.86 1.41 -14.76
N PRO A 69 -1.91 1.68 -13.84
CA PRO A 69 -1.92 2.90 -13.05
C PRO A 69 -1.75 4.16 -13.93
N PRO A 70 -2.44 5.27 -13.59
CA PRO A 70 -2.23 6.55 -14.25
C PRO A 70 -0.77 7.04 -14.20
N PRO A 71 -0.29 7.78 -15.21
CA PRO A 71 1.09 8.25 -15.28
C PRO A 71 1.55 9.05 -14.05
N GLU A 72 0.67 9.82 -13.44
CA GLU A 72 0.96 10.60 -12.23
C GLU A 72 1.30 9.71 -11.03
N GLN A 73 0.60 8.58 -10.86
CA GLN A 73 0.88 7.62 -9.79
C GLN A 73 2.20 6.91 -10.04
N VAL A 74 2.46 6.52 -11.30
CA VAL A 74 3.73 5.92 -11.71
C VAL A 74 4.89 6.88 -11.42
N GLY A 75 4.70 8.17 -11.70
CA GLY A 75 5.69 9.22 -11.41
C GLY A 75 6.01 9.32 -9.92
N TRP A 76 4.99 9.37 -9.05
CA TRP A 76 5.19 9.44 -7.61
C TRP A 76 5.85 8.18 -7.03
N ILE A 77 5.33 6.99 -7.35
CA ILE A 77 5.91 5.73 -6.90
C ILE A 77 7.35 5.60 -7.37
N GLY A 78 7.63 5.95 -8.64
CA GLY A 78 8.98 5.97 -9.20
C GLY A 78 9.92 6.91 -8.43
N ALA A 79 9.46 8.12 -8.08
CA ALA A 79 10.23 9.07 -7.28
C ALA A 79 10.50 8.55 -5.86
N PHE A 80 9.50 7.99 -5.17
CA PHE A 80 9.69 7.43 -3.83
C PHE A 80 10.66 6.24 -3.83
N LYS A 81 10.64 5.39 -4.86
CA LYS A 81 11.60 4.28 -5.02
C LYS A 81 13.06 4.74 -5.10
N GLN A 82 13.33 5.99 -5.47
CA GLN A 82 14.69 6.56 -5.49
C GLN A 82 15.18 7.02 -4.12
N VAL A 83 14.28 7.19 -3.14
CA VAL A 83 14.64 7.70 -1.82
C VAL A 83 15.17 6.57 -0.95
N ARG A 84 16.36 6.77 -0.36
CA ARG A 84 16.95 5.80 0.57
C ARG A 84 16.01 5.51 1.74
N ARG A 85 15.89 4.22 2.08
CA ARG A 85 15.05 3.72 3.20
C ARG A 85 13.54 4.00 3.04
N VAL A 86 13.11 4.35 1.85
CA VAL A 86 11.70 4.32 1.46
C VAL A 86 11.46 3.04 0.67
N HIS A 87 10.40 2.32 0.99
CA HIS A 87 9.79 1.35 0.09
C HIS A 87 8.51 1.96 -0.45
N ALA A 88 8.30 1.84 -1.75
CA ALA A 88 7.09 2.32 -2.37
C ALA A 88 6.62 1.33 -3.42
N ASP A 89 5.33 1.05 -3.48
CA ASP A 89 4.80 0.19 -4.52
C ASP A 89 3.30 0.34 -4.73
N PHE A 90 2.83 -0.20 -5.85
CA PHE A 90 1.42 -0.51 -6.06
C PHE A 90 1.11 -1.84 -5.38
N VAL A 91 0.17 -1.84 -4.44
CA VAL A 91 -0.19 -3.04 -3.67
C VAL A 91 -1.58 -3.51 -4.04
N TYR A 92 -1.67 -4.80 -4.37
CA TYR A 92 -2.88 -5.49 -4.76
C TYR A 92 -3.18 -6.57 -3.71
N PRO A 93 -4.43 -7.05 -3.57
CA PRO A 93 -4.78 -8.08 -2.58
C PRO A 93 -3.88 -9.32 -2.62
N GLU A 94 -3.44 -9.74 -3.81
CA GLU A 94 -2.50 -10.85 -4.02
C GLU A 94 -1.11 -10.62 -3.40
N HIS A 95 -0.70 -9.35 -3.16
CA HIS A 95 0.54 -8.99 -2.49
C HIS A 95 0.43 -9.04 -0.96
N TRP A 96 -0.73 -9.43 -0.41
CA TRP A 96 -0.98 -9.33 1.03
C TRP A 96 0.02 -10.11 1.89
N ASP A 97 0.45 -11.31 1.47
CA ASP A 97 1.45 -12.07 2.22
C ASP A 97 2.80 -11.34 2.30
N ASP A 98 3.30 -10.82 1.18
CA ASP A 98 4.57 -10.08 1.14
C ASP A 98 4.50 -8.74 1.88
N LEU A 99 3.37 -8.03 1.75
CA LEU A 99 3.14 -6.77 2.46
C LEU A 99 3.03 -7.00 3.97
N LYS A 100 2.32 -8.04 4.39
CA LYS A 100 2.21 -8.43 5.80
C LYS A 100 3.59 -8.75 6.38
N ASP A 101 4.40 -9.52 5.65
CA ASP A 101 5.78 -9.81 6.04
C ASP A 101 6.61 -8.53 6.17
N THR A 102 6.48 -7.60 5.22
CA THR A 102 7.15 -6.29 5.26
C THR A 102 6.76 -5.48 6.49
N LEU A 103 5.46 -5.39 6.79
CA LEU A 103 4.93 -4.68 7.96
C LEU A 103 5.44 -5.28 9.28
N GLN A 104 5.59 -6.60 9.34
CA GLN A 104 6.11 -7.32 10.51
C GLN A 104 7.64 -7.17 10.67
N ARG A 105 8.38 -7.16 9.55
CA ARG A 105 9.86 -7.19 9.55
C ARG A 105 10.54 -5.85 9.76
N ALA A 106 9.85 -4.72 9.70
CA ALA A 106 10.45 -3.37 9.89
C ALA A 106 11.01 -3.09 11.30
N LEU A 107 11.41 -4.14 12.01
CA LEU A 107 12.05 -4.21 13.31
C LEU A 107 13.55 -4.57 13.23
N ARG A 108 14.20 -4.54 12.06
CA ARG A 108 15.64 -4.84 11.95
C ARG A 108 16.40 -3.74 11.23
#